data_AF-A0A4R4P676-F1
#
_entry.id   AF-A0A4R4P676-F1
#
_cell.length_a   1.000
_cell.length_b   1.000
_cell.length_c   1.000
_cell.angle_alpha   90.00
_cell.angle_beta   90.00
_cell.angle_gamma   90.00
#
_symmetry.space_group_name_H-M   'P 1'
#
loop_
_entity.id
_entity.type
_entity.pdbx_description
1 polymer ?
#
loop_
_entity_poly.entity_id
_entity_poly.type
_entity_poly.pdbx_seq_one_letter_code
_entity_poly.pdbx_strand_id
1 'polypeptide(L)'
;MKGDSGGARTAVEWLASAAPEPETCRWEWERHPMAVALLPAGRVWDVLVVKGELGCPTLAVLTRVLDRPGPVLADRGDARVGFFVPPGTAGRWVGTGVRGAGRGSWIVVPHPVRAAGGVRWLVQPDGSGVLTDPAVLELAMHEAAATLAGGKAM
;
A
#
# COMPACT_ATOMS: atom_id res chain seq x y z
N MET A 1 -7.92 -20.43 -17.92
CA MET A 1 -7.68 -19.19 -17.16
C MET A 1 -6.57 -18.38 -17.85
N LYS A 2 -6.96 -17.44 -18.71
CA LYS A 2 -6.07 -16.41 -19.30
C LYS A 2 -6.74 -15.07 -18.96
N GLY A 3 -6.27 -14.40 -17.91
CA GLY A 3 -6.88 -13.15 -17.44
C GLY A 3 -5.99 -12.28 -16.55
N ASP A 4 -4.90 -12.83 -16.02
CA ASP A 4 -4.08 -12.13 -15.01
C ASP A 4 -3.05 -11.15 -15.61
N SER A 5 -2.60 -11.39 -16.85
CA SER A 5 -1.59 -10.55 -17.53
C SER A 5 -2.08 -9.14 -17.84
N GLY A 6 -3.39 -8.94 -17.99
CA GLY A 6 -3.99 -7.63 -18.29
C GLY A 6 -4.01 -6.73 -17.06
N GLY A 7 -4.47 -7.26 -15.91
CA GLY A 7 -4.51 -6.53 -14.64
C GLY A 7 -3.12 -6.17 -14.11
N ALA A 8 -2.14 -7.06 -14.33
CA ALA A 8 -0.75 -6.78 -14.00
C ALA A 8 -0.17 -5.59 -14.79
N ARG A 9 -0.42 -5.51 -16.10
CA ARG A 9 0.06 -4.41 -16.93
C ARG A 9 -0.57 -3.09 -16.50
N THR A 10 -1.89 -3.08 -16.26
CA THR A 10 -2.59 -1.87 -15.79
C THR A 10 -2.07 -1.44 -14.41
N ALA A 11 -1.72 -2.38 -13.53
CA ALA A 11 -1.14 -2.08 -12.23
C ALA A 11 0.24 -1.40 -12.34
N VAL A 12 1.15 -1.93 -13.16
CA VAL A 12 2.47 -1.32 -13.39
C VAL A 12 2.34 0.05 -14.02
N GLU A 13 1.45 0.21 -15.02
CA GLU A 13 1.18 1.50 -15.66
C GLU A 13 0.66 2.54 -14.67
N TRP A 14 -0.31 2.17 -13.84
CA TRP A 14 -0.86 3.03 -12.82
C TRP A 14 0.20 3.43 -11.77
N LEU A 15 0.97 2.48 -11.25
CA LEU A 15 2.03 2.77 -10.27
C LEU A 15 3.08 3.70 -10.86
N ALA A 16 3.60 3.38 -12.05
CA ALA A 16 4.62 4.19 -12.72
C ALA A 16 4.11 5.57 -13.12
N SER A 17 2.81 5.77 -13.28
CA SER A 17 2.23 7.10 -13.52
C SER A 17 2.54 8.11 -12.40
N ALA A 18 2.87 7.65 -11.19
CA ALA A 18 3.32 8.50 -10.10
C ALA A 18 4.68 9.16 -10.35
N ALA A 19 5.56 8.49 -11.12
CA ALA A 19 6.88 9.01 -11.45
C ALA A 19 6.81 10.24 -12.37
N PRO A 20 7.81 11.14 -12.34
CA PRO A 20 7.90 12.26 -13.28
C PRO A 20 7.97 11.81 -14.73
N GLU A 21 8.67 10.70 -14.98
CA GLU A 21 8.82 10.05 -16.28
C GLU A 21 8.31 8.60 -16.22
N PRO A 22 6.99 8.37 -16.44
CA PRO A 22 6.40 7.05 -16.26
C PRO A 22 7.01 5.98 -17.17
N GLU A 23 7.36 6.31 -18.41
CA GLU A 23 7.87 5.33 -19.37
C GLU A 23 9.28 4.85 -19.00
N THR A 24 10.17 5.80 -18.68
CA THR A 24 11.52 5.53 -18.15
C THR A 24 11.43 4.69 -16.87
N CYS A 25 10.54 5.07 -15.95
CA CYS A 25 10.34 4.33 -14.71
C CYS A 25 9.92 2.87 -14.95
N ARG A 26 8.98 2.61 -15.87
CA ARG A 26 8.57 1.24 -16.21
C ARG A 26 9.72 0.45 -16.82
N TRP A 27 10.44 1.05 -17.76
CA TRP A 27 11.54 0.41 -18.44
C TRP A 27 12.66 -0.02 -17.47
N GLU A 28 13.02 0.87 -16.54
CA GLU A 28 14.00 0.58 -15.49
C GLU A 28 13.50 -0.51 -14.54
N TRP A 29 12.25 -0.42 -14.10
CA TRP A 29 11.66 -1.40 -13.18
C TRP A 29 11.65 -2.82 -13.75
N GLU A 30 11.31 -2.96 -15.03
CA GLU A 30 11.31 -4.26 -15.72
C GLU A 30 12.73 -4.88 -15.78
N ARG A 31 13.76 -4.05 -15.83
CA ARG A 31 15.17 -4.49 -15.87
C ARG A 31 15.81 -4.62 -14.50
N HIS A 32 15.19 -4.04 -13.47
CA HIS A 32 15.77 -3.99 -12.14
C HIS A 32 15.90 -5.41 -11.54
N PRO A 33 17.10 -5.85 -11.12
CA PRO A 33 17.31 -7.21 -10.61
C PRO A 33 16.46 -7.55 -9.37
N MET A 34 16.20 -6.55 -8.52
CA MET A 34 15.39 -6.72 -7.32
C MET A 34 13.88 -6.59 -7.55
N ALA A 35 13.44 -6.32 -8.79
CA ALA A 35 12.04 -6.10 -9.15
C ALA A 35 11.33 -5.04 -8.28
N VAL A 36 12.03 -3.96 -7.92
CA VAL A 36 11.48 -2.82 -7.16
C VAL A 36 11.69 -1.52 -7.94
N ALA A 37 10.79 -0.56 -7.75
CA ALA A 37 10.98 0.83 -8.17
C ALA A 37 10.80 1.78 -6.99
N LEU A 38 11.47 2.93 -7.05
CA LEU A 38 11.29 4.01 -6.08
C LEU A 38 10.31 5.02 -6.67
N LEU A 39 9.12 5.15 -6.09
CA LEU A 39 8.04 6.00 -6.62
C LEU A 39 7.70 7.14 -5.65
N PRO A 40 7.43 8.35 -6.15
CA PRO A 40 7.12 9.48 -5.29
C PRO A 40 5.68 9.40 -4.78
N ALA A 41 5.51 9.70 -3.49
CA ALA A 41 4.20 9.92 -2.88
C ALA A 41 3.73 11.38 -3.06
N GLY A 42 2.45 11.66 -2.81
CA GLY A 42 1.90 13.02 -2.82
C GLY A 42 1.28 13.48 -4.14
N ARG A 43 1.23 12.63 -5.17
CA ARG A 43 0.66 12.97 -6.47
C ARG A 43 -0.49 12.05 -6.87
N VAL A 44 -0.22 10.74 -6.99
CA VAL A 44 -1.26 9.74 -7.33
C VAL A 44 -1.83 9.13 -6.05
N TRP A 45 -0.99 8.99 -5.02
CA TRP A 45 -1.33 8.43 -3.73
C TRP A 45 -0.43 9.02 -2.65
N ASP A 46 -0.89 8.95 -1.41
CA ASP A 46 -0.06 8.98 -0.21
C ASP A 46 0.00 7.56 0.36
N VAL A 47 0.91 7.32 1.31
CA VAL A 47 0.94 6.05 2.07
C VAL A 47 0.91 6.33 3.56
N LEU A 48 0.01 5.65 4.27
CA LEU A 48 0.02 5.60 5.73
C LEU A 48 0.70 4.30 6.17
N VAL A 49 1.79 4.44 6.93
CA VAL A 49 2.60 3.31 7.40
C VAL A 49 2.35 3.06 8.87
N VAL A 50 1.86 1.87 9.17
CA VAL A 50 1.49 1.38 10.51
C VAL A 50 2.45 0.26 10.90
N LYS A 51 2.72 0.10 12.19
CA LYS A 51 3.45 -1.08 12.67
C LYS A 51 2.64 -2.36 12.43
N GLY A 52 3.34 -3.45 12.15
CA GLY A 52 2.77 -4.76 11.83
C GLY A 52 1.69 -5.24 12.77
N GLU A 53 1.91 -5.05 14.07
CA GLU A 53 1.03 -5.55 15.13
C GLU A 53 -0.38 -4.94 15.04
N LEU A 54 -0.50 -3.71 14.53
CA LEU A 54 -1.78 -3.06 14.28
C LEU A 54 -2.18 -3.14 12.79
N GLY A 55 -1.23 -3.02 11.88
CA GLY A 55 -1.46 -2.96 10.44
C GLY A 55 -2.04 -4.25 9.86
N CYS A 56 -1.53 -5.42 10.25
CA CYS A 56 -2.05 -6.70 9.76
C CYS A 56 -3.50 -6.97 10.23
N PRO A 57 -3.84 -6.79 11.52
CA PRO A 57 -5.24 -6.85 11.96
C PRO A 57 -6.14 -5.81 11.31
N THR A 58 -5.65 -4.58 11.09
CA THR A 58 -6.40 -3.54 10.37
C THR A 58 -6.76 -4.00 8.95
N LEU A 59 -5.79 -4.58 8.24
CA LEU A 59 -6.04 -5.14 6.92
C LEU A 59 -7.10 -6.26 6.98
N ALA A 60 -7.04 -7.13 7.98
CA ALA A 60 -8.03 -8.20 8.16
C ALA A 60 -9.44 -7.67 8.42
N VAL A 61 -9.60 -6.51 9.07
CA VAL A 61 -10.90 -5.83 9.20
C VAL A 61 -11.33 -5.26 7.85
N LEU A 62 -10.44 -4.56 7.13
CA LEU A 62 -10.75 -3.98 5.82
C LEU A 62 -11.21 -5.03 4.81
N THR A 63 -10.56 -6.19 4.73
CA THR A 63 -10.92 -7.25 3.79
C THR A 63 -12.25 -7.94 4.10
N ARG A 64 -12.81 -7.74 5.30
CA ARG A 64 -14.14 -8.22 5.66
C ARG A 64 -15.26 -7.25 5.27
N VAL A 65 -14.95 -5.96 5.20
CA VAL A 65 -15.96 -4.89 4.98
C VAL A 65 -15.89 -4.28 3.58
N LEU A 66 -14.77 -4.47 2.86
CA LEU A 66 -14.58 -4.01 1.50
C LEU A 66 -14.41 -5.18 0.55
N ASP A 67 -15.19 -5.22 -0.52
CA ASP A 67 -15.01 -6.17 -1.62
C ASP A 67 -13.68 -5.94 -2.35
N ARG A 68 -13.24 -4.67 -2.41
CA ARG A 68 -12.05 -4.21 -3.14
C ARG A 68 -11.27 -3.19 -2.32
N PRO A 69 -10.46 -3.62 -1.34
CA PRO A 69 -9.55 -2.73 -0.63
C PRO A 69 -8.48 -2.16 -1.57
N GLY A 70 -7.96 -0.98 -1.25
CA GLY A 70 -6.83 -0.39 -1.99
C GLY A 70 -5.53 -1.17 -1.78
N PRO A 71 -4.46 -0.83 -2.53
CA PRO A 71 -3.18 -1.51 -2.45
C PRO A 71 -2.55 -1.41 -1.06
N VAL A 72 -1.96 -2.50 -0.60
CA VAL A 72 -1.30 -2.57 0.71
C VAL A 72 0.05 -3.26 0.58
N LEU A 73 1.09 -2.61 1.09
CA LEU A 73 2.45 -3.14 1.16
C LEU A 73 2.79 -3.62 2.55
N ALA A 74 3.69 -4.59 2.64
CA ALA A 74 4.40 -4.91 3.86
C ALA A 74 5.89 -5.10 3.59
N ASP A 75 6.71 -4.75 4.58
CA ASP A 75 8.12 -5.13 4.58
C ASP A 75 8.31 -6.62 4.88
N ARG A 76 9.55 -7.09 4.75
CA ARG A 76 9.91 -8.46 5.10
C ARG A 76 9.67 -8.67 6.60
N GLY A 77 8.83 -9.66 6.91
CA GLY A 77 8.46 -10.00 8.29
C GLY A 77 7.26 -9.22 8.82
N ASP A 78 6.59 -8.44 7.98
CA ASP A 78 5.37 -7.69 8.34
C ASP A 78 5.56 -6.72 9.50
N ALA A 79 6.77 -6.23 9.73
CA ALA A 79 7.05 -5.27 10.80
C ALA A 79 6.39 -3.92 10.51
N ARG A 80 6.16 -3.58 9.24
CA ARG A 80 5.43 -2.39 8.80
C ARG A 80 4.48 -2.71 7.66
N VAL A 81 3.29 -2.12 7.72
CA VAL A 81 2.24 -2.21 6.71
C VAL A 81 1.93 -0.82 6.18
N GLY A 82 1.96 -0.65 4.85
CA GLY A 82 1.71 0.62 4.17
C GLY A 82 0.42 0.56 3.36
N PHE A 83 -0.56 1.39 3.72
CA PHE A 83 -1.84 1.52 3.02
C PHE A 83 -1.79 2.69 2.03
N PHE A 84 -2.11 2.42 0.77
CA PHE A 84 -2.20 3.46 -0.25
C PHE A 84 -3.54 4.20 -0.10
N VAL A 85 -3.47 5.51 0.07
CA VAL A 85 -4.60 6.40 0.36
C VAL A 85 -4.59 7.61 -0.58
N PRO A 86 -5.70 8.34 -0.73
CA PRO A 86 -5.74 9.55 -1.57
C PRO A 86 -4.64 10.57 -1.22
N PRO A 87 -4.08 11.29 -2.22
CA PRO A 87 -3.08 12.34 -1.99
C PRO A 87 -3.54 13.40 -1.00
N GLY A 88 -2.61 13.90 -0.17
CA GLY A 88 -2.88 14.90 0.86
C GLY A 88 -3.35 14.32 2.19
N THR A 89 -3.69 13.02 2.24
CA THR A 89 -4.06 12.34 3.48
C THR A 89 -2.91 12.36 4.49
N ALA A 90 -1.68 12.11 4.07
CA ALA A 90 -0.52 12.06 4.97
C ALA A 90 -0.28 13.40 5.69
N GLY A 91 -0.58 14.53 5.04
CA GLY A 91 -0.44 15.86 5.64
C GLY A 91 -1.58 16.25 6.58
N ARG A 92 -2.69 15.52 6.57
CA ARG A 92 -3.89 15.78 7.40
C ARG A 92 -4.12 14.71 8.46
N TRP A 93 -3.31 13.65 8.47
CA TRP A 93 -3.46 12.54 9.39
C TRP A 93 -3.05 12.95 10.80
N VAL A 94 -3.95 12.77 11.77
CA VAL A 94 -3.72 13.16 13.18
C VAL A 94 -3.49 11.95 14.09
N GLY A 95 -3.83 10.74 13.64
CA GLY A 95 -3.70 9.52 14.45
C GLY A 95 -2.25 9.18 14.81
N THR A 96 -2.00 8.92 16.10
CA THR A 96 -0.67 8.56 16.60
C THR A 96 -0.24 7.17 16.17
N GLY A 97 1.08 6.92 16.12
CA GLY A 97 1.60 5.59 15.77
C GLY A 97 1.52 5.24 14.29
N VAL A 98 1.02 6.17 13.46
CA VAL A 98 0.99 6.09 12.00
C VAL A 98 1.97 7.10 11.42
N ARG A 99 2.82 6.66 10.50
CA ARG A 99 3.72 7.54 9.75
C ARG A 99 3.13 7.82 8.38
N GLY A 100 2.81 9.08 8.11
CA GLY A 100 2.43 9.53 6.77
C GLY A 100 3.63 9.65 5.82
N ALA A 101 3.44 9.25 4.58
CA ALA A 101 4.34 9.48 3.46
C ALA A 101 3.55 10.12 2.32
N GLY A 102 3.65 11.44 2.21
CA GLY A 102 3.04 12.23 1.15
C GLY A 102 4.08 12.97 0.33
N ARG A 103 3.76 14.18 -0.13
CA ARG A 103 4.66 15.00 -0.96
C ARG A 103 6.09 15.06 -0.40
N GLY A 104 7.08 14.79 -1.25
CA GLY A 104 8.50 14.76 -0.88
C GLY A 104 8.99 13.43 -0.31
N SER A 105 8.10 12.47 -0.07
CA SER A 105 8.46 11.11 0.30
C SER A 105 8.55 10.19 -0.91
N TRP A 106 9.35 9.14 -0.78
CA TRP A 106 9.50 8.09 -1.78
C TRP A 106 9.19 6.73 -1.16
N ILE A 107 8.49 5.88 -1.90
CA ILE A 107 8.11 4.53 -1.49
C ILE A 107 8.83 3.51 -2.35
N VAL A 108 9.41 2.49 -1.71
CA VAL A 108 9.92 1.31 -2.41
C VAL A 108 8.73 0.43 -2.76
N VAL A 109 8.45 0.31 -4.05
CA VAL A 109 7.30 -0.41 -4.57
C VAL A 109 7.78 -1.70 -5.26
N PRO A 110 7.37 -2.89 -4.80
CA PRO A 110 7.65 -4.15 -5.47
C PRO A 110 6.82 -4.30 -6.74
N HIS A 111 7.38 -4.97 -7.73
CA HIS A 111 6.68 -5.29 -8.96
C HIS A 111 5.41 -6.10 -8.64
N PRO A 112 4.23 -5.79 -9.18
CA PRO A 112 2.98 -6.49 -8.87
C PRO A 112 3.05 -8.01 -9.11
N VAL A 113 3.73 -8.43 -10.18
CA VAL A 113 3.83 -9.84 -10.61
C VAL A 113 5.11 -10.54 -10.17
N ARG A 114 6.23 -9.80 -10.06
CA ARG A 114 7.55 -10.40 -9.89
C ARG A 114 7.90 -10.33 -8.41
N ALA A 115 8.35 -11.44 -7.86
CA ALA A 115 8.78 -11.49 -6.47
C ALA A 115 9.94 -10.51 -6.25
N ALA A 116 9.80 -9.64 -5.25
CA ALA A 116 10.83 -8.73 -4.80
C ALA A 116 11.38 -9.16 -3.44
N GLY A 117 12.68 -8.92 -3.23
CA GLY A 117 13.31 -9.12 -1.93
C GLY A 117 13.10 -7.91 -1.04
N GLY A 118 12.39 -8.06 0.09
CA GLY A 118 12.35 -7.06 1.17
C GLY A 118 11.03 -6.31 1.35
N VAL A 119 10.20 -6.23 0.31
CA VAL A 119 8.83 -5.69 0.37
C VAL A 119 7.91 -6.53 -0.51
N ARG A 120 6.63 -6.65 -0.14
CA ARG A 120 5.62 -7.37 -0.92
C ARG A 120 4.24 -6.73 -0.82
N TRP A 121 3.39 -7.04 -1.79
CA TRP A 121 1.97 -6.70 -1.72
C TRP A 121 1.23 -7.67 -0.80
N LEU A 122 0.50 -7.14 0.17
CA LEU A 122 -0.56 -7.86 0.88
C LEU A 122 -1.89 -7.76 0.14
N VAL A 123 -2.14 -6.61 -0.48
CA VAL A 123 -3.23 -6.40 -1.45
C VAL A 123 -2.60 -5.83 -2.72
N GLN A 124 -2.79 -6.54 -3.82
CA GLN A 124 -2.24 -6.17 -5.12
C GLN A 124 -2.97 -4.93 -5.68
N PRO A 125 -2.26 -4.01 -6.33
CA PRO A 125 -2.90 -2.99 -7.14
C PRO A 125 -3.55 -3.63 -8.37
N ASP A 126 -4.78 -3.22 -8.66
CA ASP A 126 -5.53 -3.69 -9.84
C ASP A 126 -5.36 -2.77 -11.07
N GLY A 127 -4.65 -1.65 -10.89
CA GLY A 127 -4.42 -0.65 -11.93
C GLY A 127 -5.59 0.31 -12.18
N SER A 128 -6.72 0.15 -11.49
CA SER A 128 -7.87 1.05 -11.61
C SER A 128 -7.70 2.36 -10.83
N GLY A 129 -6.71 2.41 -9.93
CA GLY A 129 -6.48 3.55 -9.05
C GLY A 129 -7.38 3.61 -7.82
N VAL A 130 -8.05 2.50 -7.47
CA VAL A 130 -8.74 2.37 -6.18
C VAL A 130 -7.71 2.54 -5.05
N LEU A 131 -8.03 3.44 -4.13
CA LEU A 131 -7.24 3.73 -2.93
C LEU A 131 -8.10 3.49 -1.70
N THR A 132 -7.46 3.19 -0.58
CA THR A 132 -8.17 2.98 0.69
C THR A 132 -8.71 4.31 1.20
N ASP A 133 -10.01 4.37 1.48
CA ASP A 133 -10.64 5.54 2.10
C ASP A 133 -10.02 5.78 3.51
N PRO A 134 -9.49 6.98 3.79
CA PRO A 134 -8.85 7.27 5.08
C PRO A 134 -9.77 7.10 6.29
N ALA A 135 -11.05 7.44 6.17
CA ALA A 135 -12.01 7.31 7.27
C ALA A 135 -12.33 5.84 7.54
N VAL A 136 -12.49 5.03 6.49
CA VAL A 136 -12.68 3.58 6.64
C VAL A 136 -11.44 2.92 7.24
N LEU A 137 -10.25 3.34 6.80
CA LEU A 137 -8.98 2.88 7.37
C LEU A 137 -8.88 3.22 8.87
N GLU A 138 -9.27 4.44 9.26
CA GLU A 138 -9.28 4.87 10.66
C GLU A 138 -10.22 4.01 11.51
N LEU A 139 -11.44 3.76 11.04
CA LEU A 139 -12.39 2.87 11.71
C LEU A 139 -11.85 1.44 11.84
N ALA A 140 -11.23 0.91 10.78
CA ALA A 140 -10.62 -0.41 10.80
C ALA A 140 -9.45 -0.51 11.80
N MET A 141 -8.66 0.56 11.94
CA MET A 141 -7.60 0.62 12.96
C MET A 141 -8.16 0.65 14.38
N HIS A 142 -9.25 1.37 14.62
CA HIS A 142 -9.92 1.38 15.92
C HIS A 142 -10.46 -0.01 16.29
N GLU A 143 -11.13 -0.69 15.36
CA GLU A 143 -11.64 -2.05 15.56
C GLU A 143 -10.51 -3.05 15.83
N ALA A 144 -9.43 -2.97 15.05
CA ALA A 144 -8.24 -3.78 15.26
C ALA A 144 -7.61 -3.55 16.64
N ALA A 145 -7.48 -2.28 17.05
CA ALA A 145 -6.93 -1.93 18.37
C ALA A 145 -7.82 -2.44 19.52
N ALA A 146 -9.14 -2.34 19.40
CA ALA A 146 -10.09 -2.85 20.38
C ALA A 146 -9.96 -4.37 20.54
N THR A 147 -9.85 -5.10 19.42
CA THR A 147 -9.63 -6.56 19.40
C THR A 147 -8.33 -6.94 20.09
N LEU A 148 -7.24 -6.25 19.81
CA LEU A 148 -5.92 -6.50 20.42
C LEU A 148 -5.92 -6.21 21.93
N ALA A 149 -6.62 -5.16 22.36
CA ALA A 149 -6.76 -4.83 23.78
C ALA A 149 -7.58 -5.89 24.53
N GLY A 150 -8.67 -6.38 23.93
CA GLY A 150 -9.51 -7.44 24.50
C GLY A 150 -8.80 -8.80 24.58
N GLY A 151 -7.98 -9.13 23.58
CA GLY A 151 -7.20 -10.38 23.56
C GLY A 151 -6.00 -10.39 24.51
N LYS A 152 -5.52 -9.22 24.97
CA LYS A 152 -4.42 -9.09 25.93
C LYS A 152 -4.87 -9.19 27.39
N ALA A 153 -6.17 -9.11 27.65
CA ALA A 153 -6.77 -9.18 28.99
C ALA A 153 -7.20 -10.61 29.40
N MET A 154 -6.89 -11.62 28.59
CA MET A 154 -7.17 -13.04 28.83
C MET A 154 -5.88 -13.86 28.81
#